data_AF-S5ZRC1-F1
#
_entry.id   AF-S5ZRC1-F1
#
_cell.length_a   1.000
_cell.length_b   1.000
_cell.length_c   1.000
_cell.angle_alpha   90.00
_cell.angle_beta   90.00
_cell.angle_gamma   90.00
#
_symmetry.space_group_name_H-M   'P 1'
#
loop_
_entity.id
_entity.type
_entity.pdbx_description
1 polymer ?
#
loop_
_entity_poly.entity_id
_entity_poly.type
_entity_poly.pdbx_seq_one_letter_code
_entity_poly.pdbx_strand_id
1 'polypeptide(L)'
;MLKKELNEVNLELADSYKVLGNKLMLDAADPASEKSIPSKNELISWQRLRDERSFCTNSILEIKNNSARFSEIEKFKAQIKNGKNSSIKKIAEIKGAFLTKLYKDFFPNCPALFSSVTDKTHPVEAVIDEANTAIASLEQQKAEANFFSRLGLSGKITAQKSKIKNAEKSITSILEKNITDIQSSEEIKAVIQSENTDKNLKTEYEELTSLYNSLSDSDNRIKMLEEEGEFINSKLAELDAKKNPSKRINTITNRIKELDSVIDSVLQRTALNYTNAFYTEEGSFISDVKEENLGIYHEYLKRISANRKRAAQIKYNIEYCETLQDIKTEETRIENLNRIIKNSEAAIEEANRKITDSKTAILNAENKITDLTAAANELFKKFSNKDAAENCDEETC
;
A
#
# COMPACT_ATOMS: atom_id res chain seq x y z
N MET A 1 -27.09 -24.11 5.37
CA MET A 1 -26.43 -24.43 6.65
C MET A 1 -25.34 -25.49 6.47
N LEU A 2 -25.67 -26.70 5.98
CA LEU A 2 -24.70 -27.79 5.77
C LEU A 2 -23.52 -27.45 4.83
N LYS A 3 -23.75 -26.74 3.72
CA LYS A 3 -22.66 -26.31 2.81
C LYS A 3 -21.66 -25.35 3.48
N LYS A 4 -22.13 -24.52 4.44
CA LYS A 4 -21.27 -23.63 5.22
C LYS A 4 -20.44 -24.43 6.24
N GLU A 5 -21.09 -25.37 6.94
CA GLU A 5 -20.40 -26.26 7.88
C GLU A 5 -19.34 -27.12 7.18
N LEU A 6 -19.63 -27.65 5.99
CA LEU A 6 -18.64 -28.39 5.18
C LEU A 6 -17.42 -27.53 4.86
N ASN A 7 -17.63 -26.26 4.52
CA ASN A 7 -16.52 -25.33 4.25
C ASN A 7 -15.67 -25.08 5.51
N GLU A 8 -16.29 -24.90 6.67
CA GLU A 8 -15.59 -24.74 7.95
C GLU A 8 -14.74 -25.98 8.29
N VAL A 9 -15.31 -27.19 8.17
CA VAL A 9 -14.58 -28.44 8.41
C VAL A 9 -13.43 -28.62 7.41
N ASN A 10 -13.61 -28.25 6.15
CA ASN A 10 -12.53 -28.32 5.15
C ASN A 10 -11.39 -27.34 5.45
N LEU A 11 -11.68 -26.15 5.98
CA LEU A 11 -10.65 -25.21 6.44
C LEU A 11 -9.88 -25.78 7.64
N GLU A 12 -10.57 -26.34 8.63
CA GLU A 12 -9.93 -27.01 9.77
C GLU A 12 -9.06 -28.21 9.34
N LEU A 13 -9.51 -28.94 8.32
CA LEU A 13 -8.77 -30.07 7.75
C LEU A 13 -7.50 -29.57 7.04
N ALA A 14 -7.60 -28.50 6.24
CA ALA A 14 -6.45 -27.87 5.60
C ALA A 14 -5.42 -27.39 6.63
N ASP A 15 -5.86 -26.75 7.71
CA ASP A 15 -4.97 -26.31 8.79
C ASP A 15 -4.33 -27.49 9.53
N SER A 16 -5.09 -28.57 9.78
CA SER A 16 -4.55 -29.78 10.39
C SER A 16 -3.46 -30.42 9.52
N TYR A 17 -3.63 -30.41 8.20
CA TYR A 17 -2.58 -30.83 7.27
C TYR A 17 -1.36 -29.91 7.31
N LYS A 18 -1.53 -28.58 7.32
CA LYS A 18 -0.39 -27.66 7.42
C LYS A 18 0.44 -27.91 8.68
N VAL A 19 -0.22 -28.11 9.82
CA VAL A 19 0.45 -28.37 11.10
C VAL A 19 1.25 -29.68 11.06
N LEU A 20 0.63 -30.78 10.62
CA LEU A 20 1.34 -32.07 10.50
C LEU A 20 2.47 -31.98 9.46
N GLY A 21 2.21 -31.37 8.31
CA GLY A 21 3.19 -31.22 7.24
C GLY A 21 4.40 -30.43 7.68
N ASN A 22 4.20 -29.36 8.45
CA ASN A 22 5.29 -28.58 9.03
C ASN A 22 6.11 -29.41 10.02
N LYS A 23 5.44 -30.20 10.87
CA LYS A 23 6.12 -31.09 11.81
C LYS A 23 6.95 -32.14 11.09
N LEU A 24 6.41 -32.77 10.05
CA LEU A 24 7.12 -33.74 9.22
C LEU A 24 8.35 -33.13 8.53
N MET A 25 8.22 -31.91 7.99
CA MET A 25 9.33 -31.20 7.35
C MET A 25 10.43 -30.80 8.34
N LEU A 26 10.05 -30.34 9.54
CA LEU A 26 11.01 -29.99 10.59
C LEU A 26 11.76 -31.22 11.12
N ASP A 27 11.04 -32.31 11.38
CA ASP A 27 11.65 -33.54 11.85
C ASP A 27 12.57 -34.16 10.79
N ALA A 28 12.27 -33.99 9.50
CA ALA A 28 13.13 -34.44 8.41
C ALA A 28 14.34 -33.52 8.17
N ALA A 29 14.26 -32.25 8.58
CA ALA A 29 15.35 -31.30 8.51
C ALA A 29 16.37 -31.46 9.65
N ASP A 30 16.00 -32.12 10.75
CA ASP A 30 16.85 -32.33 11.92
C ASP A 30 17.85 -33.47 11.67
N PRO A 31 19.18 -33.21 11.65
CA PRO A 31 20.19 -34.25 11.46
C PRO A 31 20.20 -35.32 12.57
N ALA A 32 19.64 -35.03 13.74
CA ALA A 32 19.52 -35.98 14.86
C ALA A 32 18.28 -36.88 14.74
N SER A 33 17.38 -36.58 13.79
CA SER A 33 16.18 -37.37 13.55
C SER A 33 16.46 -38.47 12.53
N GLU A 34 16.28 -39.72 12.93
CA GLU A 34 16.32 -40.87 12.00
C GLU A 34 15.09 -40.93 11.06
N LYS A 35 14.18 -39.96 11.17
CA LYS A 35 12.87 -39.98 10.50
C LYS A 35 12.92 -39.11 9.25
N SER A 36 13.16 -39.74 8.11
CA SER A 36 13.01 -39.10 6.79
C SER A 36 11.74 -39.59 6.13
N ILE A 37 10.68 -38.76 6.16
CA ILE A 37 9.39 -39.05 5.53
C ILE A 37 9.21 -38.27 4.21
N PRO A 38 9.42 -36.94 4.15
CA PRO A 38 9.43 -36.23 2.88
C PRO A 38 10.66 -36.62 2.05
N SER A 39 10.53 -36.58 0.72
CA SER A 39 11.69 -36.81 -0.15
C SER A 39 12.75 -35.72 0.03
N LYS A 40 14.03 -36.07 -0.15
CA LYS A 40 15.15 -35.11 -0.04
C LYS A 40 14.96 -33.87 -0.92
N ASN A 41 14.41 -34.06 -2.12
CA ASN A 41 14.15 -32.95 -3.06
C ASN A 41 13.04 -32.02 -2.57
N GLU A 42 11.99 -32.55 -1.94
CA GLU A 42 10.91 -31.75 -1.36
C GLU A 42 11.39 -30.97 -0.13
N LEU A 43 12.22 -31.61 0.71
CA LEU A 43 12.83 -30.96 1.87
C LEU A 43 13.71 -29.78 1.46
N ILE A 44 14.60 -29.97 0.48
CA ILE A 44 15.47 -28.89 -0.06
C ILE A 44 14.62 -27.77 -0.65
N SER A 45 13.57 -28.11 -1.40
CA SER A 45 12.67 -27.12 -2.00
C SER A 45 11.93 -26.30 -0.93
N TRP A 46 11.42 -26.94 0.11
CA TRP A 46 10.77 -26.28 1.24
C TRP A 46 11.72 -25.37 2.03
N GLN A 47 12.96 -25.82 2.28
CA GLN A 47 13.99 -25.01 2.94
C GLN A 47 14.29 -23.74 2.13
N ARG A 48 14.50 -23.87 0.82
CA ARG A 48 14.72 -22.72 -0.07
C ARG A 48 13.59 -21.70 -0.02
N LEU A 49 12.33 -22.16 0.00
CA LEU A 49 11.17 -21.27 0.13
C LEU A 49 11.17 -20.51 1.46
N ARG A 50 11.52 -21.18 2.57
CA ARG A 50 11.63 -20.54 3.89
C ARG A 50 12.77 -19.53 3.96
N ASP A 51 13.91 -19.86 3.38
CA ASP A 51 15.07 -18.97 3.31
C ASP A 51 14.74 -17.73 2.47
N GLU A 52 14.10 -17.90 1.32
CA GLU A 52 13.64 -16.79 0.48
C GLU A 52 12.62 -15.90 1.21
N ARG A 53 11.66 -16.50 1.92
CA ARG A 53 10.67 -15.77 2.72
C ARG A 53 11.33 -15.00 3.87
N SER A 54 12.34 -15.59 4.51
CA SER A 54 13.16 -14.93 5.54
C SER A 54 13.94 -13.75 4.96
N PHE A 55 14.61 -13.94 3.83
CA PHE A 55 15.31 -12.88 3.10
C PHE A 55 14.39 -11.72 2.72
N CYS A 56 13.17 -12.01 2.23
CA CYS A 56 12.16 -10.98 1.95
C CYS A 56 11.79 -10.16 3.20
N THR A 57 11.63 -10.83 4.35
CA THR A 57 11.30 -10.17 5.61
C THR A 57 12.42 -9.24 6.07
N ASN A 58 13.67 -9.72 6.01
CA ASN A 58 14.85 -8.93 6.36
C ASN A 58 15.01 -7.73 5.40
N SER A 59 14.79 -7.94 4.11
CA SER A 59 14.83 -6.87 3.10
C SER A 59 13.82 -5.76 3.42
N ILE A 60 12.59 -6.10 3.83
CA ILE A 60 11.61 -5.08 4.23
C ILE A 60 12.09 -4.29 5.46
N LEU A 61 12.64 -4.97 6.46
CA LEU A 61 13.15 -4.33 7.67
C LEU A 61 14.33 -3.39 7.35
N GLU A 62 15.27 -3.84 6.53
CA GLU A 62 16.40 -3.04 6.08
C GLU A 62 15.95 -1.81 5.30
N ILE A 63 15.01 -1.96 4.36
CA ILE A 63 14.47 -0.80 3.61
C ILE A 63 13.84 0.21 4.57
N LYS A 64 13.03 -0.24 5.54
CA LYS A 64 12.37 0.65 6.51
C LYS A 64 13.39 1.39 7.37
N ASN A 65 14.35 0.67 7.95
CA ASN A 65 15.37 1.25 8.83
C ASN A 65 16.25 2.25 8.08
N ASN A 66 16.74 1.87 6.89
CA ASN A 66 17.57 2.75 6.07
C ASN A 66 16.80 3.98 5.58
N SER A 67 15.54 3.84 5.17
CA SER A 67 14.72 4.97 4.72
C SER A 67 14.42 5.96 5.85
N ALA A 68 14.16 5.44 7.07
CA ALA A 68 13.95 6.26 8.25
C ALA A 68 15.22 7.04 8.62
N ARG A 69 16.37 6.34 8.66
CA ARG A 69 17.66 6.96 8.96
C ARG A 69 18.05 8.01 7.90
N PHE A 70 17.82 7.73 6.62
CA PHE A 70 18.06 8.70 5.56
C PHE A 70 17.23 9.99 5.75
N SER A 71 15.95 9.83 6.09
CA SER A 71 15.06 10.96 6.37
C SER A 71 15.51 11.78 7.59
N GLU A 72 16.08 11.11 8.60
CA GLU A 72 16.64 11.75 9.78
C GLU A 72 17.91 12.54 9.45
N ILE A 73 18.82 11.98 8.65
CA ILE A 73 20.03 12.64 8.16
C ILE A 73 19.68 13.93 7.42
N GLU A 74 18.68 13.91 6.54
CA GLU A 74 18.27 15.11 5.79
C GLU A 74 17.73 16.20 6.72
N LYS A 75 17.00 15.83 7.79
CA LYS A 75 16.56 16.78 8.82
C LYS A 75 17.74 17.37 9.58
N PHE A 76 18.71 16.55 9.99
CA PHE A 76 19.91 17.04 10.68
C PHE A 76 20.75 17.95 9.80
N LYS A 77 20.94 17.62 8.52
CA LYS A 77 21.60 18.51 7.57
C LYS A 77 20.89 19.85 7.47
N ALA A 78 19.56 19.87 7.38
CA ALA A 78 18.79 21.12 7.33
C ALA A 78 18.97 21.95 8.61
N GLN A 79 18.94 21.32 9.79
CA GLN A 79 19.17 22.01 11.06
C GLN A 79 20.58 22.61 11.16
N ILE A 80 21.61 21.85 10.78
CA ILE A 80 23.00 22.34 10.79
C ILE A 80 23.18 23.47 9.79
N LYS A 81 22.61 23.36 8.57
CA LYS A 81 22.63 24.45 7.57
C LYS A 81 21.98 25.73 8.09
N ASN A 82 20.86 25.61 8.80
CA ASN A 82 20.20 26.77 9.43
C ASN A 82 21.09 27.40 10.51
N GLY A 83 21.70 26.59 11.39
CA GLY A 83 22.65 27.05 12.39
C GLY A 83 23.86 27.75 11.75
N LYS A 84 24.46 27.13 10.73
CA LYS A 84 25.57 27.69 9.95
C LYS A 84 25.20 29.05 9.36
N ASN A 85 24.04 29.17 8.73
CA ASN A 85 23.56 30.43 8.16
C ASN A 85 23.35 31.52 9.23
N SER A 86 22.89 31.14 10.43
CA SER A 86 22.79 32.07 11.56
C SER A 86 24.17 32.57 11.99
N SER A 87 25.16 31.68 12.10
CA SER A 87 26.54 32.05 12.44
C SER A 87 27.17 32.96 11.39
N ILE A 88 26.94 32.69 10.08
CA ILE A 88 27.41 33.55 8.98
C ILE A 88 26.87 34.97 9.12
N LYS A 89 25.56 35.11 9.39
CA LYS A 89 24.93 36.43 9.57
C LYS A 89 25.54 37.17 10.77
N LYS A 90 25.70 36.48 11.89
CA LYS A 90 26.25 37.07 13.11
C LYS A 90 27.72 37.48 12.95
N ILE A 91 28.51 36.68 12.22
CA ILE A 91 29.88 37.07 11.84
C ILE A 91 29.84 38.36 11.02
N ALA A 92 28.97 38.47 10.02
CA ALA A 92 28.86 39.68 9.22
C ALA A 92 28.48 40.91 10.05
N GLU A 93 27.59 40.78 11.04
CA GLU A 93 27.19 41.85 11.95
C GLU A 93 28.34 42.35 12.84
N ILE A 94 29.16 41.44 13.38
CA ILE A 94 30.24 41.78 14.33
C ILE A 94 31.52 42.21 13.60
N LYS A 95 31.82 41.58 12.47
CA LYS A 95 33.11 41.71 11.75
C LYS A 95 33.46 43.15 11.40
N GLY A 96 32.50 43.93 10.88
CA GLY A 96 32.77 45.31 10.47
C GLY A 96 33.15 46.22 11.62
N ALA A 97 32.39 46.15 12.72
CA ALA A 97 32.66 46.94 13.92
C ALA A 97 34.02 46.57 14.51
N PHE A 98 34.28 45.27 14.65
CA PHE A 98 35.54 44.74 15.16
C PHE A 98 36.75 45.22 14.34
N LEU A 99 36.72 45.01 13.02
CA LEU A 99 37.82 45.40 12.13
C LEU A 99 38.03 46.91 12.08
N THR A 100 36.94 47.69 12.07
CA THR A 100 37.02 49.16 12.05
C THR A 100 37.70 49.67 13.32
N LYS A 101 37.38 49.09 14.47
CA LYS A 101 37.97 49.47 15.75
C LYS A 101 39.44 49.11 15.82
N LEU A 102 39.78 47.89 15.40
CA LEU A 102 41.17 47.44 15.33
C LEU A 102 41.99 48.33 14.38
N TYR A 103 41.42 48.73 13.24
CA TYR A 103 42.05 49.63 12.29
C TYR A 103 42.25 51.05 12.87
N LYS A 104 41.26 51.61 13.55
CA LYS A 104 41.39 52.98 14.10
C LYS A 104 42.34 53.06 15.27
N ASP A 105 42.25 52.11 16.19
CA ASP A 105 42.88 52.24 17.51
C ASP A 105 44.20 51.46 17.61
N PHE A 106 44.42 50.47 16.73
CA PHE A 106 45.54 49.53 16.81
C PHE A 106 46.24 49.26 15.47
N PHE A 107 46.08 50.11 14.45
CA PHE A 107 46.78 49.96 13.16
C PHE A 107 48.29 49.74 13.29
N PRO A 108 49.04 50.50 14.12
CA PRO A 108 50.48 50.31 14.26
C PRO A 108 50.88 48.93 14.80
N ASN A 109 49.95 48.24 15.49
CA ASN A 109 50.16 46.91 16.06
C ASN A 109 49.76 45.78 15.11
N CYS A 110 49.02 46.08 14.04
CA CYS A 110 48.54 45.10 13.06
C CYS A 110 48.91 45.49 11.60
N PRO A 111 50.16 45.88 11.29
CA PRO A 111 50.52 46.37 9.97
C PRO A 111 50.43 45.28 8.88
N ALA A 112 50.74 44.01 9.19
CA ALA A 112 50.67 42.94 8.20
C ALA A 112 49.21 42.61 7.83
N LEU A 113 48.32 42.57 8.82
CA LEU A 113 46.88 42.35 8.63
C LEU A 113 46.27 43.38 7.67
N PHE A 114 46.65 44.65 7.81
CA PHE A 114 46.07 45.75 7.04
C PHE A 114 46.82 46.10 5.75
N SER A 115 48.01 45.52 5.52
CA SER A 115 48.84 45.79 4.33
C SER A 115 48.08 45.66 2.99
N SER A 116 47.18 44.68 2.88
CA SER A 116 46.40 44.40 1.68
C SER A 116 45.27 45.41 1.40
N VAL A 117 44.95 46.25 2.38
CA VAL A 117 43.86 47.23 2.29
C VAL A 117 44.34 48.67 2.34
N THR A 118 45.58 48.93 2.77
CA THR A 118 46.15 50.28 2.92
C THR A 118 46.02 51.11 1.64
N ASP A 119 46.35 50.56 0.46
CA ASP A 119 46.23 51.28 -0.81
C ASP A 119 44.79 51.70 -1.14
N LYS A 120 43.81 50.96 -0.62
CA LYS A 120 42.38 51.23 -0.82
C LYS A 120 41.82 52.16 0.25
N THR A 121 42.33 52.10 1.48
CA THR A 121 41.86 52.94 2.59
C THR A 121 42.51 54.32 2.58
N HIS A 122 43.78 54.45 2.17
CA HIS A 122 44.52 55.72 2.19
C HIS A 122 43.86 56.85 1.39
N PRO A 123 43.33 56.64 0.16
CA PRO A 123 42.58 57.69 -0.54
C PRO A 123 41.30 58.12 0.19
N VAL A 124 40.68 57.19 0.95
CA VAL A 124 39.47 57.46 1.73
C VAL A 124 39.80 58.20 3.02
N GLU A 125 40.96 57.93 3.62
CA GLU A 125 41.49 58.66 4.78
C GLU A 125 41.81 60.12 4.43
N ALA A 126 42.41 60.37 3.25
CA ALA A 126 42.65 61.74 2.78
C ALA A 126 41.35 62.57 2.72
N VAL A 127 40.24 61.96 2.32
CA VAL A 127 38.91 62.62 2.33
C VAL A 127 38.46 62.96 3.75
N ILE A 128 38.78 62.13 4.75
CA ILE A 128 38.49 62.39 6.16
C ILE A 128 39.33 63.56 6.67
N ASP A 129 40.62 63.59 6.36
CA ASP A 129 41.55 64.64 6.79
C ASP A 129 41.21 66.01 6.19
N GLU A 130 40.87 66.05 4.89
CA GLU A 130 40.38 67.26 4.22
C GLU A 130 39.10 67.77 4.86
N ALA A 131 38.15 66.87 5.16
CA ALA A 131 36.88 67.24 5.79
C ALA A 131 37.07 67.73 7.23
N ASN A 132 37.98 67.12 8.00
CA ASN A 132 38.35 67.56 9.35
C ASN A 132 38.98 68.95 9.34
N THR A 133 39.91 69.20 8.41
CA THR A 133 40.55 70.52 8.22
C THR A 133 39.50 71.58 7.85
N ALA A 134 38.56 71.24 6.98
CA ALA A 134 37.45 72.12 6.62
C ALA A 134 36.52 72.41 7.81
N ILE A 135 36.21 71.41 8.65
CA ILE A 135 35.42 71.60 9.87
C ILE A 135 36.13 72.56 10.84
N ALA A 136 37.43 72.37 11.09
CA ALA A 136 38.20 73.22 11.98
C ALA A 136 38.16 74.70 11.51
N SER A 137 38.35 74.94 10.22
CA SER A 137 38.23 76.29 9.63
C SER A 137 36.81 76.87 9.75
N LEU A 138 35.78 76.06 9.50
CA LEU A 138 34.38 76.50 9.60
C LEU A 138 33.96 76.79 11.05
N GLU A 139 34.44 76.03 12.04
CA GLU A 139 34.18 76.30 13.46
C GLU A 139 34.87 77.59 13.93
N GLN A 140 36.09 77.86 13.45
CA GLN A 140 36.76 79.14 13.69
C GLN A 140 35.95 80.33 13.12
N GLN A 141 35.51 80.24 11.85
CA GLN A 141 34.67 81.27 11.23
C GLN A 141 33.34 81.45 11.97
N LYS A 142 32.77 80.38 12.52
CA LYS A 142 31.50 80.40 13.26
C LYS A 142 31.62 81.12 14.61
N ALA A 143 32.78 81.05 15.27
CA ALA A 143 33.03 81.76 16.51
C ALA A 143 32.87 83.28 16.34
N GLU A 144 33.34 83.81 15.20
CA GLU A 144 33.36 85.23 14.86
C GLU A 144 32.09 85.72 14.12
N ALA A 145 31.20 84.80 13.71
CA ALA A 145 30.06 85.10 12.86
C ALA A 145 28.80 85.62 13.60
N ASN A 146 27.97 86.39 12.89
CA ASN A 146 26.63 86.81 13.35
C ASN A 146 25.60 85.66 13.27
N PHE A 147 24.43 85.82 13.91
CA PHE A 147 23.42 84.75 14.08
C PHE A 147 23.05 84.02 12.78
N PHE A 148 22.70 84.74 11.71
CA PHE A 148 22.32 84.12 10.44
C PHE A 148 23.49 83.42 9.74
N SER A 149 24.71 83.97 9.82
CA SER A 149 25.91 83.35 9.27
C SER A 149 26.31 82.09 10.04
N ARG A 150 26.12 82.07 11.36
CA ARG A 150 26.33 80.88 12.20
C ARG A 150 25.43 79.71 11.79
N LEU A 151 24.20 79.98 11.36
CA LEU A 151 23.26 78.95 10.92
C LEU A 151 23.72 78.30 9.60
N GLY A 152 24.13 79.11 8.62
CA GLY A 152 24.71 78.61 7.36
C GLY A 152 26.03 77.84 7.55
N LEU A 153 26.92 78.33 8.43
CA LEU A 153 28.17 77.64 8.77
C LEU A 153 27.91 76.31 9.50
N SER A 154 26.91 76.26 10.39
CA SER A 154 26.51 75.01 11.05
C SER A 154 25.98 73.97 10.06
N GLY A 155 25.25 74.40 9.02
CA GLY A 155 24.87 73.53 7.91
C GLY A 155 26.06 72.96 7.14
N LYS A 156 27.07 73.80 6.82
CA LYS A 156 28.31 73.37 6.17
C LYS A 156 29.13 72.39 7.03
N ILE A 157 29.25 72.64 8.33
CA ILE A 157 29.91 71.73 9.28
C ILE A 157 29.19 70.38 9.31
N THR A 158 27.85 70.39 9.34
CA THR A 158 27.05 69.16 9.32
C THR A 158 27.26 68.38 8.02
N ALA A 159 27.36 69.05 6.87
CA ALA A 159 27.65 68.42 5.59
C ALA A 159 29.03 67.74 5.58
N GLN A 160 30.07 68.39 6.13
CA GLN A 160 31.39 67.78 6.25
C GLN A 160 31.41 66.60 7.22
N LYS A 161 30.71 66.69 8.36
CA LYS A 161 30.53 65.54 9.28
C LYS A 161 29.86 64.35 8.60
N SER A 162 28.90 64.61 7.71
CA SER A 162 28.26 63.56 6.89
C SER A 162 29.23 62.91 5.91
N LYS A 163 30.11 63.69 5.27
CA LYS A 163 31.18 63.15 4.40
C LYS A 163 32.12 62.24 5.16
N ILE A 164 32.57 62.64 6.36
CA ILE A 164 33.41 61.80 7.22
C ILE A 164 32.69 60.48 7.52
N LYS A 165 31.43 60.53 7.96
CA LYS A 165 30.66 59.32 8.26
C LYS A 165 30.53 58.38 7.05
N ASN A 166 30.39 58.92 5.84
CA ASN A 166 30.33 58.11 4.62
C ASN A 166 31.70 57.52 4.23
N ALA A 167 32.78 58.27 4.43
CA ALA A 167 34.15 57.79 4.24
C ALA A 167 34.48 56.68 5.25
N GLU A 168 34.13 56.84 6.53
CA GLU A 168 34.30 55.80 7.56
C GLU A 168 33.55 54.52 7.21
N LYS A 169 32.29 54.61 6.75
CA LYS A 169 31.55 53.44 6.24
C LYS A 169 32.24 52.77 5.05
N SER A 170 32.86 53.57 4.18
CA SER A 170 33.59 53.05 3.04
C SER A 170 34.84 52.30 3.48
N ILE A 171 35.57 52.80 4.48
CA ILE A 171 36.68 52.09 5.12
C ILE A 171 36.18 50.77 5.72
N THR A 172 35.12 50.78 6.55
CA THR A 172 34.54 49.55 7.11
C THR A 172 34.23 48.51 6.04
N SER A 173 33.59 48.92 4.94
CA SER A 173 33.26 48.03 3.82
C SER A 173 34.51 47.46 3.13
N ILE A 174 35.57 48.27 2.97
CA ILE A 174 36.87 47.81 2.46
C ILE A 174 37.46 46.75 3.39
N LEU A 175 37.47 47.01 4.70
CA LEU A 175 38.00 46.08 5.70
C LEU A 175 37.24 44.75 5.69
N GLU A 176 35.91 44.78 5.79
CA GLU A 176 35.05 43.58 5.80
C GLU A 176 35.24 42.69 4.57
N LYS A 177 35.40 43.30 3.40
CA LYS A 177 35.49 42.60 2.11
C LYS A 177 36.85 41.96 1.88
N ASN A 178 37.93 42.60 2.34
CA ASN A 178 39.29 42.20 1.98
C ASN A 178 40.01 41.45 3.11
N ILE A 179 39.62 41.65 4.37
CA ILE A 179 40.24 40.96 5.51
C ILE A 179 39.42 39.73 5.84
N THR A 180 40.03 38.56 5.78
CA THR A 180 39.37 37.27 6.02
C THR A 180 40.01 36.48 7.16
N ASP A 181 41.32 36.66 7.37
CA ASP A 181 42.16 35.89 8.31
C ASP A 181 42.13 36.39 9.76
N ILE A 182 40.93 36.65 10.30
CA ILE A 182 40.78 37.19 11.67
C ILE A 182 41.29 36.21 12.73
N GLN A 183 40.98 34.92 12.61
CA GLN A 183 41.35 33.91 13.61
C GLN A 183 42.81 33.47 13.55
N SER A 184 43.41 33.50 12.36
CA SER A 184 44.77 33.05 12.09
C SER A 184 45.81 34.16 12.27
N SER A 185 45.38 35.42 12.44
CA SER A 185 46.29 36.55 12.65
C SER A 185 46.93 36.51 14.05
N GLU A 186 48.26 36.36 14.07
CA GLU A 186 49.04 36.49 15.30
C GLU A 186 49.09 37.93 15.82
N GLU A 187 48.99 38.93 14.92
CA GLU A 187 48.92 40.35 15.30
C GLU A 187 47.65 40.65 16.10
N ILE A 188 46.49 40.13 15.66
CA ILE A 188 45.24 40.27 16.41
C ILE A 188 45.37 39.62 17.78
N LYS A 189 45.89 38.39 17.85
CA LYS A 189 46.07 37.69 19.14
C LYS A 189 46.98 38.48 20.09
N ALA A 190 48.09 39.03 19.58
CA ALA A 190 49.00 39.86 20.36
C ALA A 190 48.30 41.13 20.90
N VAL A 191 47.50 41.81 20.06
CA VAL A 191 46.69 42.96 20.50
C VAL A 191 45.70 42.52 21.57
N ILE A 192 44.92 41.47 21.35
CA ILE A 192 43.89 41.02 22.32
C ILE A 192 44.49 40.56 23.66
N GLN A 193 45.73 40.06 23.67
CA GLN A 193 46.44 39.62 24.89
C GLN A 193 47.10 40.77 25.66
N SER A 194 47.21 41.97 25.08
CA SER A 194 47.82 43.12 25.75
C SER A 194 46.96 43.64 26.92
N GLU A 195 47.60 44.08 28.02
CA GLU A 195 46.90 44.59 29.21
C GLU A 195 46.09 45.88 28.95
N ASN A 196 46.43 46.63 27.89
CA ASN A 196 45.78 47.90 27.54
C ASN A 196 44.60 47.75 26.58
N THR A 197 44.21 46.51 26.25
CA THR A 197 43.18 46.28 25.22
C THR A 197 41.78 46.44 25.78
N ASP A 198 40.91 47.08 25.01
CA ASP A 198 39.52 47.26 25.37
C ASP A 198 38.80 45.91 25.56
N LYS A 199 38.08 45.77 26.68
CA LYS A 199 37.31 44.57 27.02
C LYS A 199 36.26 44.23 25.97
N ASN A 200 35.65 45.24 25.35
CA ASN A 200 34.66 45.00 24.29
C ASN A 200 35.32 44.37 23.06
N LEU A 201 36.51 44.85 22.66
CA LEU A 201 37.25 44.31 21.52
C LEU A 201 37.67 42.84 21.76
N LYS A 202 38.08 42.52 22.99
CA LYS A 202 38.37 41.13 23.39
C LYS A 202 37.13 40.24 23.33
N THR A 203 36.00 40.72 23.83
CA THR A 203 34.72 39.99 23.79
C THR A 203 34.27 39.72 22.36
N GLU A 204 34.34 40.72 21.49
CA GLU A 204 34.02 40.60 20.06
C GLU A 204 34.94 39.60 19.34
N TYR A 205 36.24 39.60 19.66
CA TYR A 205 37.19 38.63 19.11
C TYR A 205 36.92 37.20 19.54
N GLU A 206 36.63 36.98 20.84
CA GLU A 206 36.26 35.67 21.38
C GLU A 206 34.96 35.16 20.74
N GLU A 207 33.97 36.04 20.57
CA GLU A 207 32.70 35.70 19.90
C GLU A 207 32.92 35.36 18.42
N LEU A 208 33.66 36.16 17.67
CA LEU A 208 34.01 35.87 16.28
C LEU A 208 34.74 34.53 16.17
N THR A 209 35.71 34.27 17.04
CA THR A 209 36.46 33.01 17.07
C THR A 209 35.54 31.82 17.32
N SER A 210 34.63 31.94 18.28
CA SER A 210 33.61 30.91 18.57
C SER A 210 32.71 30.65 17.35
N LEU A 211 32.24 31.71 16.69
CA LEU A 211 31.37 31.60 15.52
C LEU A 211 32.07 30.94 14.32
N TYR A 212 33.31 31.31 14.02
CA TYR A 212 34.07 30.67 12.95
C TYR A 212 34.39 29.20 13.26
N ASN A 213 34.72 28.86 14.52
CA ASN A 213 34.88 27.47 14.94
C ASN A 213 33.57 26.68 14.75
N SER A 214 32.43 27.29 15.07
CA SER A 214 31.10 26.72 14.82
C SER A 214 30.81 26.50 13.33
N LEU A 215 31.31 27.36 12.43
CA LEU A 215 31.22 27.14 10.98
C LEU A 215 32.02 25.91 10.55
N SER A 216 33.27 25.79 11.02
CA SER A 216 34.11 24.63 10.70
C SER A 216 33.52 23.32 11.25
N ASP A 217 32.98 23.33 12.47
CA ASP A 217 32.27 22.17 13.03
C ASP A 217 31.04 21.81 12.20
N SER A 218 30.25 22.81 11.80
CA SER A 218 29.08 22.61 10.96
C SER A 218 29.44 21.96 9.62
N ASP A 219 30.54 22.39 8.98
CA ASP A 219 31.02 21.82 7.73
C ASP A 219 31.49 20.36 7.87
N ASN A 220 32.25 20.07 8.93
CA ASN A 220 32.67 18.70 9.23
C ASN A 220 31.46 17.78 9.46
N ARG A 221 30.47 18.25 10.23
CA ARG A 221 29.26 17.48 10.52
C ARG A 221 28.39 17.28 9.28
N ILE A 222 28.27 18.28 8.40
CA ILE A 222 27.57 18.13 7.12
C ILE A 222 28.26 17.06 6.27
N LYS A 223 29.59 17.10 6.17
CA LYS A 223 30.36 16.11 5.41
C LYS A 223 30.16 14.68 5.95
N MET A 224 30.24 14.48 7.27
CA MET A 224 29.97 13.17 7.89
C MET A 224 28.55 12.66 7.57
N LEU A 225 27.55 13.54 7.61
CA LEU A 225 26.17 13.20 7.26
C LEU A 225 25.98 12.93 5.76
N GLU A 226 26.79 13.54 4.89
CA GLU A 226 26.81 13.25 3.46
C GLU A 226 27.38 11.85 3.18
N GLU A 227 28.52 11.52 3.77
CA GLU A 227 29.14 10.19 3.69
C GLU A 227 28.18 9.09 4.22
N GLU A 228 27.54 9.32 5.38
CA GLU A 228 26.54 8.38 5.91
C GLU A 228 25.32 8.27 4.98
N GLY A 229 24.85 9.38 4.43
CA GLY A 229 23.73 9.41 3.48
C GLY A 229 24.03 8.65 2.18
N GLU A 230 25.26 8.73 1.66
CA GLU A 230 25.71 7.98 0.49
C GLU A 230 25.79 6.48 0.76
N PHE A 231 26.29 6.10 1.94
CA PHE A 231 26.32 4.70 2.38
C PHE A 231 24.90 4.11 2.48
N ILE A 232 23.96 4.83 3.09
CA ILE A 232 22.56 4.38 3.18
C ILE A 232 21.90 4.31 1.80
N ASN A 233 22.17 5.28 0.92
CA ASN A 233 21.68 5.24 -0.45
C ASN A 233 22.19 4.03 -1.23
N SER A 234 23.42 3.58 -0.96
CA SER A 234 24.00 2.38 -1.57
C SER A 234 23.27 1.11 -1.10
N LYS A 235 23.02 0.97 0.21
CA LYS A 235 22.20 -0.12 0.75
C LYS A 235 20.78 -0.14 0.18
N LEU A 236 20.15 1.03 0.06
CA LEU A 236 18.83 1.12 -0.57
C LEU A 236 18.88 0.81 -2.06
N ALA A 237 19.98 1.05 -2.76
CA ALA A 237 20.14 0.69 -4.17
C ALA A 237 20.28 -0.82 -4.36
N GLU A 238 21.05 -1.50 -3.50
CA GLU A 238 21.19 -2.98 -3.50
C GLU A 238 19.83 -3.70 -3.36
N LEU A 239 18.87 -3.06 -2.68
CA LEU A 239 17.51 -3.58 -2.49
C LEU A 239 16.49 -3.07 -3.52
N ASP A 240 16.92 -2.35 -4.56
CA ASP A 240 16.07 -1.65 -5.54
C ASP A 240 15.07 -0.65 -4.91
N ALA A 241 15.42 -0.12 -3.75
CA ALA A 241 14.56 0.73 -2.93
C ALA A 241 14.95 2.22 -2.97
N LYS A 242 16.11 2.60 -3.51
CA LYS A 242 16.64 3.98 -3.48
C LYS A 242 15.64 5.06 -3.92
N LYS A 243 14.90 4.82 -5.01
CA LYS A 243 13.95 5.80 -5.56
C LYS A 243 12.56 5.73 -4.93
N ASN A 244 12.10 4.54 -4.59
CA ASN A 244 10.73 4.32 -4.09
C ASN A 244 10.69 3.15 -3.09
N PRO A 245 11.09 3.39 -1.83
CA PRO A 245 11.10 2.37 -0.79
C PRO A 245 9.72 1.72 -0.58
N SER A 246 8.65 2.52 -0.60
CA SER A 246 7.28 2.05 -0.36
C SER A 246 6.80 1.09 -1.46
N LYS A 247 7.04 1.41 -2.73
CA LYS A 247 6.69 0.52 -3.86
C LYS A 247 7.47 -0.79 -3.79
N ARG A 248 8.76 -0.72 -3.41
CA ARG A 248 9.59 -1.92 -3.25
C ARG A 248 9.09 -2.81 -2.11
N ILE A 249 8.77 -2.23 -0.95
CA ILE A 249 8.16 -2.96 0.18
C ILE A 249 6.86 -3.65 -0.26
N ASN A 250 5.98 -2.99 -1.01
CA ASN A 250 4.75 -3.60 -1.50
C ASN A 250 5.02 -4.80 -2.42
N THR A 251 6.04 -4.67 -3.29
CA THR A 251 6.45 -5.76 -4.19
C THR A 251 6.93 -6.97 -3.39
N ILE A 252 7.81 -6.76 -2.40
CA ILE A 252 8.32 -7.83 -1.53
C ILE A 252 7.20 -8.42 -0.67
N THR A 253 6.24 -7.61 -0.21
CA THR A 253 5.07 -8.08 0.56
C THR A 253 4.19 -9.02 -0.26
N ASN A 254 3.98 -8.71 -1.54
CA ASN A 254 3.26 -9.61 -2.44
C ASN A 254 4.04 -10.92 -2.67
N ARG A 255 5.37 -10.82 -2.82
CA ARG A 255 6.22 -12.01 -2.91
C ARG A 255 6.13 -12.90 -1.66
N ILE A 256 6.07 -12.31 -0.47
CA ILE A 256 5.84 -13.06 0.78
C ILE A 256 4.50 -13.81 0.74
N LYS A 257 3.42 -13.17 0.28
CA LYS A 257 2.11 -13.84 0.16
C LYS A 257 2.14 -15.02 -0.82
N GLU A 258 2.83 -14.87 -1.95
CA GLU A 258 3.05 -15.96 -2.90
C GLU A 258 3.84 -17.11 -2.26
N LEU A 259 4.95 -16.80 -1.58
CA LEU A 259 5.78 -17.78 -0.90
C LEU A 259 5.00 -18.50 0.20
N ASP A 260 4.26 -17.79 1.04
CA ASP A 260 3.43 -18.37 2.10
C ASP A 260 2.39 -19.33 1.51
N SER A 261 1.77 -18.99 0.37
CA SER A 261 0.82 -19.87 -0.33
C SER A 261 1.48 -21.13 -0.89
N VAL A 262 2.68 -21.02 -1.46
CA VAL A 262 3.44 -22.17 -1.97
C VAL A 262 3.90 -23.07 -0.82
N ILE A 263 4.40 -22.47 0.27
CA ILE A 263 4.79 -23.20 1.49
C ILE A 263 3.58 -23.97 2.02
N ASP A 264 2.44 -23.31 2.21
CA ASP A 264 1.20 -23.94 2.69
C ASP A 264 0.78 -25.12 1.82
N SER A 265 0.93 -25.00 0.50
CA SER A 265 0.62 -26.08 -0.45
C SER A 265 1.57 -27.27 -0.31
N VAL A 266 2.86 -27.02 -0.12
CA VAL A 266 3.87 -28.06 0.13
C VAL A 266 3.58 -28.77 1.45
N LEU A 267 3.29 -28.03 2.52
CA LEU A 267 2.96 -28.60 3.82
C LEU A 267 1.71 -29.48 3.75
N GLN A 268 0.63 -28.97 3.14
CA GLN A 268 -0.60 -29.74 2.98
C GLN A 268 -0.39 -31.02 2.19
N ARG A 269 0.29 -30.94 1.04
CA ARG A 269 0.58 -32.11 0.19
C ARG A 269 1.41 -33.16 0.92
N THR A 270 2.41 -32.72 1.69
CA THR A 270 3.27 -33.61 2.48
C THR A 270 2.46 -34.37 3.53
N ALA A 271 1.64 -33.65 4.30
CA ALA A 271 0.79 -34.26 5.31
C ALA A 271 -0.29 -35.16 4.71
N LEU A 272 -0.87 -34.76 3.58
CA LEU A 272 -1.87 -35.54 2.85
C LEU A 272 -1.29 -36.88 2.40
N ASN A 273 -0.14 -36.85 1.73
CA ASN A 273 0.57 -38.05 1.27
C ASN A 273 0.89 -38.98 2.45
N TYR A 274 1.36 -38.42 3.56
CA TYR A 274 1.65 -39.20 4.76
C TYR A 274 0.39 -39.80 5.39
N THR A 275 -0.68 -39.01 5.53
CA THR A 275 -1.96 -39.47 6.11
C THR A 275 -2.60 -40.57 5.27
N ASN A 276 -2.47 -40.48 3.95
CA ASN A 276 -3.03 -41.46 3.00
C ASN A 276 -2.35 -42.84 3.09
N ALA A 277 -1.27 -43.01 3.85
CA ALA A 277 -0.73 -44.33 4.17
C ALA A 277 -1.54 -45.04 5.27
N PHE A 278 -2.35 -44.32 6.05
CA PHE A 278 -3.08 -44.85 7.21
C PHE A 278 -4.59 -44.79 7.06
N TYR A 279 -5.11 -43.72 6.45
CA TYR A 279 -6.53 -43.47 6.33
C TYR A 279 -6.97 -43.22 4.89
N THR A 280 -8.18 -43.67 4.58
CA THR A 280 -8.91 -43.31 3.36
C THR A 280 -9.26 -41.81 3.36
N GLU A 281 -9.72 -41.30 2.22
CA GLU A 281 -10.17 -39.90 2.10
C GLU A 281 -11.32 -39.55 3.06
N GLU A 282 -12.12 -40.54 3.46
CA GLU A 282 -13.22 -40.40 4.42
C GLU A 282 -12.80 -40.61 5.88
N GLY A 283 -11.52 -40.89 6.13
CA GLY A 283 -10.96 -40.99 7.47
C GLY A 283 -11.10 -42.38 8.12
N SER A 284 -11.52 -43.39 7.38
CA SER A 284 -11.49 -44.79 7.82
C SER A 284 -10.08 -45.36 7.66
N PHE A 285 -9.69 -46.33 8.48
CA PHE A 285 -8.40 -46.99 8.31
C PHE A 285 -8.33 -47.70 6.95
N ILE A 286 -7.16 -47.65 6.32
CA ILE A 286 -6.84 -48.52 5.19
C ILE A 286 -6.72 -49.96 5.73
N SER A 287 -7.14 -50.95 4.94
CA SER A 287 -7.06 -52.38 5.31
C SER A 287 -5.68 -52.70 5.89
N ASP A 288 -5.66 -53.46 6.99
CA ASP A 288 -4.46 -53.91 7.73
C ASP A 288 -3.73 -52.87 8.59
N VAL A 289 -4.13 -51.59 8.55
CA VAL A 289 -3.61 -50.55 9.47
C VAL A 289 -4.45 -50.50 10.75
N LYS A 290 -3.77 -50.49 11.90
CA LYS A 290 -4.37 -50.31 13.23
C LYS A 290 -3.83 -49.05 13.91
N GLU A 291 -4.48 -48.69 15.01
CA GLU A 291 -4.12 -47.50 15.80
C GLU A 291 -2.67 -47.55 16.31
N GLU A 292 -2.17 -48.73 16.65
CA GLU A 292 -0.80 -49.00 17.07
C GLU A 292 0.24 -48.64 16.00
N ASN A 293 -0.15 -48.64 14.71
CA ASN A 293 0.74 -48.31 13.59
C ASN A 293 0.96 -46.81 13.40
N LEU A 294 0.19 -45.93 14.08
CA LEU A 294 0.23 -44.48 13.84
C LEU A 294 1.50 -43.79 14.35
N GLY A 295 2.27 -44.47 15.21
CA GLY A 295 3.55 -44.00 15.70
C GLY A 295 3.49 -42.63 16.39
N ILE A 296 4.58 -41.86 16.30
CA ILE A 296 4.74 -40.59 17.02
C ILE A 296 3.83 -39.46 16.51
N TYR A 297 3.18 -39.62 15.36
CA TYR A 297 2.27 -38.62 14.79
C TYR A 297 0.79 -38.95 15.06
N HIS A 298 0.52 -39.91 15.96
CA HIS A 298 -0.83 -40.44 16.18
C HIS A 298 -1.88 -39.37 16.52
N GLU A 299 -1.55 -38.34 17.30
CA GLU A 299 -2.51 -37.30 17.67
C GLU A 299 -2.94 -36.47 16.45
N TYR A 300 -1.98 -36.07 15.62
CA TYR A 300 -2.24 -35.36 14.37
C TYR A 300 -3.08 -36.21 13.42
N LEU A 301 -2.69 -37.47 13.24
CA LEU A 301 -3.35 -38.42 12.36
C LEU A 301 -4.80 -38.72 12.81
N LYS A 302 -5.04 -38.89 14.11
CA LYS A 302 -6.40 -39.08 14.67
C LYS A 302 -7.28 -37.87 14.42
N ARG A 303 -6.77 -36.66 14.67
CA ARG A 303 -7.51 -35.40 14.45
C ARG A 303 -7.90 -35.25 12.98
N ILE A 304 -6.97 -35.51 12.07
CA ILE A 304 -7.23 -35.48 10.63
C ILE A 304 -8.29 -36.52 10.24
N SER A 305 -8.21 -37.75 10.76
CA SER A 305 -9.22 -38.79 10.46
C SER A 305 -10.61 -38.38 10.96
N ALA A 306 -10.71 -37.80 12.17
CA ALA A 306 -11.98 -37.34 12.72
C ALA A 306 -12.60 -36.25 11.85
N ASN A 307 -11.80 -35.29 11.39
CA ASN A 307 -12.25 -34.23 10.49
C ASN A 307 -12.64 -34.76 9.11
N ARG A 308 -11.93 -35.76 8.56
CA ARG A 308 -12.32 -36.45 7.32
C ARG A 308 -13.67 -37.15 7.46
N LYS A 309 -13.90 -37.89 8.54
CA LYS A 309 -15.18 -38.57 8.82
C LYS A 309 -16.32 -37.57 8.91
N ARG A 310 -16.10 -36.47 9.63
CA ARG A 310 -17.09 -35.39 9.75
C ARG A 310 -17.41 -34.76 8.38
N ALA A 311 -16.39 -34.47 7.58
CA ALA A 311 -16.58 -33.93 6.23
C ALA A 311 -17.36 -34.90 5.33
N ALA A 312 -17.03 -36.19 5.37
CA ALA A 312 -17.73 -37.23 4.62
C ALA A 312 -19.21 -37.33 5.04
N GLN A 313 -19.49 -37.35 6.35
CA GLN A 313 -20.86 -37.38 6.86
C GLN A 313 -21.68 -36.16 6.42
N ILE A 314 -21.10 -34.95 6.44
CA ILE A 314 -21.78 -33.74 5.96
C ILE A 314 -22.04 -33.84 4.45
N LYS A 315 -21.09 -34.36 3.66
CA LYS A 315 -21.29 -34.58 2.21
C LYS A 315 -22.45 -35.54 1.95
N TYR A 316 -22.49 -36.69 2.63
CA TYR A 316 -23.59 -37.64 2.51
C TYR A 316 -24.93 -37.04 2.92
N ASN A 317 -24.98 -36.20 3.97
CA ASN A 317 -26.20 -35.51 4.36
C ASN A 317 -26.67 -34.49 3.32
N ILE A 318 -25.75 -33.81 2.63
CA ILE A 318 -26.08 -32.90 1.53
C ILE A 318 -26.69 -33.69 0.38
N GLU A 319 -26.02 -34.75 -0.07
CA GLU A 319 -26.47 -35.62 -1.17
C GLU A 319 -27.82 -36.28 -0.86
N TYR A 320 -28.03 -36.72 0.38
CA TYR A 320 -29.30 -37.26 0.84
C TYR A 320 -30.43 -36.21 0.77
N CYS A 321 -30.18 -34.99 1.26
CA CYS A 321 -31.16 -33.89 1.16
C CYS A 321 -31.50 -33.54 -0.29
N GLU A 322 -30.50 -33.51 -1.18
CA GLU A 322 -30.67 -33.25 -2.62
C GLU A 322 -31.51 -34.37 -3.27
N THR A 323 -31.21 -35.63 -2.98
CA THR A 323 -31.98 -36.79 -3.46
C THR A 323 -33.45 -36.77 -2.99
N LEU A 324 -33.71 -36.42 -1.72
CA LEU A 324 -35.07 -36.28 -1.21
C LEU A 324 -35.86 -35.17 -1.93
N GLN A 325 -35.18 -34.09 -2.31
CA GLN A 325 -35.79 -33.00 -3.05
C GLN A 325 -36.16 -33.42 -4.48
N ASP A 326 -35.32 -34.23 -5.12
CA ASP A 326 -35.60 -34.81 -6.44
C ASP A 326 -36.78 -35.78 -6.39
N ILE A 327 -36.83 -36.66 -5.37
CA ILE A 327 -37.98 -37.56 -5.14
C ILE A 327 -39.27 -36.75 -5.02
N LYS A 328 -39.28 -35.69 -4.19
CA LYS A 328 -40.47 -34.85 -4.00
C LYS A 328 -40.91 -34.14 -5.29
N THR A 329 -39.95 -33.80 -6.14
CA THR A 329 -40.23 -33.20 -7.45
C THR A 329 -40.93 -34.20 -8.38
N GLU A 330 -40.47 -35.44 -8.41
CA GLU A 330 -41.11 -36.51 -9.18
C GLU A 330 -42.47 -36.93 -8.60
N GLU A 331 -42.65 -36.95 -7.27
CA GLU A 331 -43.95 -37.16 -6.62
C GLU A 331 -44.97 -36.10 -7.07
N THR A 332 -44.58 -34.81 -7.06
CA THR A 332 -45.43 -33.71 -7.54
C THR A 332 -45.77 -33.86 -9.03
N ARG A 333 -44.83 -34.37 -9.83
CA ARG A 333 -45.06 -34.65 -11.25
C ARG A 333 -46.07 -35.78 -11.44
N ILE A 334 -45.96 -36.86 -10.68
CA ILE A 334 -46.91 -37.98 -10.69
C ILE A 334 -48.31 -37.50 -10.31
N GLU A 335 -48.45 -36.68 -9.26
CA GLU A 335 -49.73 -36.10 -8.85
C GLU A 335 -50.37 -35.28 -9.99
N ASN A 336 -49.59 -34.47 -10.69
CA ASN A 336 -50.08 -33.68 -11.82
C ASN A 336 -50.50 -34.57 -13.00
N LEU A 337 -49.70 -35.58 -13.35
CA LEU A 337 -50.04 -36.54 -14.41
C LEU A 337 -51.31 -37.32 -14.07
N ASN A 338 -51.49 -37.76 -12.83
CA ASN A 338 -52.71 -38.41 -12.36
C ASN A 338 -53.93 -37.49 -12.51
N ARG A 339 -53.78 -36.19 -12.24
CA ARG A 339 -54.85 -35.20 -12.48
C ARG A 339 -55.20 -35.09 -13.97
N ILE A 340 -54.20 -35.09 -14.86
CA ILE A 340 -54.42 -35.06 -16.31
C ILE A 340 -55.14 -36.32 -16.79
N ILE A 341 -54.73 -37.51 -16.31
CA ILE A 341 -55.38 -38.78 -16.62
C ILE A 341 -56.85 -38.72 -16.21
N LYS A 342 -57.14 -38.36 -14.96
CA LYS A 342 -58.52 -38.26 -14.46
C LYS A 342 -59.39 -37.31 -15.29
N ASN A 343 -58.85 -36.16 -15.70
CA ASN A 343 -59.57 -35.23 -16.58
C ASN A 343 -59.83 -35.82 -17.97
N SER A 344 -58.87 -36.59 -18.50
CA SER A 344 -58.99 -37.24 -19.80
C SER A 344 -60.00 -38.40 -19.76
N GLU A 345 -60.01 -39.19 -18.69
CA GLU A 345 -61.00 -40.24 -18.44
C GLU A 345 -62.42 -39.68 -18.42
N ALA A 346 -62.64 -38.57 -17.69
CA ALA A 346 -63.94 -37.89 -17.67
C ALA A 346 -64.36 -37.39 -19.07
N ALA A 347 -63.42 -36.90 -19.89
CA ALA A 347 -63.70 -36.48 -21.26
C ALA A 347 -64.05 -37.67 -22.19
N ILE A 348 -63.40 -38.82 -22.01
CA ILE A 348 -63.72 -40.06 -22.73
C ILE A 348 -65.10 -40.57 -22.35
N GLU A 349 -65.42 -40.58 -21.05
CA GLU A 349 -66.74 -40.98 -20.56
C GLU A 349 -67.85 -40.11 -21.19
N GLU A 350 -67.63 -38.80 -21.23
CA GLU A 350 -68.55 -37.86 -21.87
C GLU A 350 -68.69 -38.10 -23.39
N ALA A 351 -67.59 -38.38 -24.09
CA ALA A 351 -67.63 -38.72 -25.51
C ALA A 351 -68.40 -40.03 -25.76
N ASN A 352 -68.21 -41.06 -24.92
CA ASN A 352 -68.93 -42.32 -25.01
C ASN A 352 -70.44 -42.16 -24.77
N ARG A 353 -70.83 -41.27 -23.85
CA ARG A 353 -72.23 -40.90 -23.64
C ARG A 353 -72.85 -40.34 -24.93
N LYS A 354 -72.20 -39.35 -25.55
CA LYS A 354 -72.64 -38.73 -26.81
C LYS A 354 -72.75 -39.72 -27.96
N ILE A 355 -71.81 -40.68 -28.05
CA ILE A 355 -71.87 -41.76 -29.05
C ILE A 355 -73.10 -42.62 -28.83
N THR A 356 -73.40 -42.98 -27.58
CA THR A 356 -74.57 -43.80 -27.22
C THR A 356 -75.89 -43.07 -27.54
N ASP A 357 -75.98 -41.79 -27.19
CA ASP A 357 -77.13 -40.95 -27.51
C ASP A 357 -77.33 -40.86 -29.03
N SER A 358 -76.25 -40.66 -29.78
CA SER A 358 -76.29 -40.59 -31.25
C SER A 358 -76.74 -41.91 -31.87
N LYS A 359 -76.24 -43.07 -31.37
CA LYS A 359 -76.70 -44.40 -31.82
C LYS A 359 -78.19 -44.60 -31.57
N THR A 360 -78.67 -44.18 -30.40
CA THR A 360 -80.10 -44.26 -30.05
C THR A 360 -80.94 -43.38 -30.98
N ALA A 361 -80.47 -42.17 -31.27
CA ALA A 361 -81.14 -41.26 -32.20
C ALA A 361 -81.17 -41.82 -33.64
N ILE A 362 -80.07 -42.44 -34.10
CA ILE A 362 -80.02 -43.12 -35.41
C ILE A 362 -81.05 -44.25 -35.45
N LEU A 363 -81.06 -45.14 -34.45
CA LEU A 363 -82.00 -46.26 -34.41
C LEU A 363 -83.46 -45.78 -34.38
N ASN A 364 -83.76 -44.73 -33.62
CA ASN A 364 -85.08 -44.10 -33.62
C ASN A 364 -85.45 -43.51 -34.99
N ALA A 365 -84.49 -42.87 -35.68
CA ALA A 365 -84.69 -42.34 -37.02
C ALA A 365 -84.92 -43.46 -38.05
N GLU A 366 -84.17 -44.57 -37.97
CA GLU A 366 -84.33 -45.76 -38.82
C GLU A 366 -85.71 -46.41 -38.63
N ASN A 367 -86.15 -46.57 -37.37
CA ASN A 367 -87.51 -47.04 -37.05
C ASN A 367 -88.56 -46.10 -37.65
N LYS A 368 -88.37 -44.78 -37.51
CA LYS A 368 -89.30 -43.80 -38.07
C LYS A 368 -89.36 -43.84 -39.60
N ILE A 369 -88.22 -44.04 -40.26
CA ILE A 369 -88.16 -44.24 -41.72
C ILE A 369 -88.96 -45.49 -42.10
N THR A 370 -88.81 -46.57 -41.35
CA THR A 370 -89.55 -47.83 -41.57
C THR A 370 -91.07 -47.61 -41.47
N ASP A 371 -91.53 -46.97 -40.39
CA ASP A 371 -92.94 -46.62 -40.17
C ASP A 371 -93.49 -45.74 -41.30
N LEU A 372 -92.75 -44.71 -41.70
CA LEU A 372 -93.14 -43.80 -42.78
C LEU A 372 -93.16 -44.51 -44.13
N THR A 373 -92.23 -45.43 -44.38
CA THR A 373 -92.20 -46.24 -45.61
C THR A 373 -93.40 -47.17 -45.67
N ALA A 374 -93.76 -47.80 -44.56
CA ALA A 374 -94.97 -48.62 -44.46
C ALA A 374 -96.24 -47.78 -44.72
N ALA A 375 -96.35 -46.60 -44.10
CA ALA A 375 -97.46 -45.69 -44.33
C ALA A 375 -97.54 -45.20 -45.79
N ALA A 376 -96.40 -44.89 -46.41
CA ALA A 376 -96.33 -44.51 -47.82
C ALA A 376 -96.80 -45.64 -48.73
N ASN A 377 -96.41 -46.89 -48.45
CA ASN A 377 -96.87 -48.07 -49.20
C ASN A 377 -98.37 -48.31 -49.06
N GLU A 378 -98.95 -48.11 -47.87
CA GLU A 378 -100.41 -48.19 -47.70
C GLU A 378 -101.15 -47.12 -48.49
N LEU A 379 -100.66 -45.86 -48.46
CA LEU A 379 -101.21 -44.78 -49.27
C LEU A 379 -101.10 -45.09 -50.76
N PHE A 380 -99.98 -45.64 -51.19
CA PHE A 380 -99.76 -46.08 -52.57
C PHE A 380 -100.77 -47.16 -53.00
N LYS A 381 -101.02 -48.17 -52.15
CA LYS A 381 -102.04 -49.21 -52.41
C LYS A 381 -103.45 -48.62 -52.53
N LYS A 382 -103.82 -47.67 -51.67
CA LYS A 382 -105.13 -47.00 -51.72
C LYS A 382 -105.35 -46.19 -53.00
N PHE A 383 -104.31 -45.58 -53.55
CA PHE A 383 -104.38 -44.90 -54.85
C PHE A 383 -104.26 -45.87 -56.03
N SER A 384 -103.55 -46.99 -55.90
CA SER A 384 -103.33 -47.97 -56.98
C SER A 384 -104.48 -48.96 -57.18
N ASN A 385 -105.32 -49.21 -56.16
CA ASN A 385 -106.54 -50.04 -56.27
C ASN A 385 -107.68 -49.41 -57.07
N LYS A 386 -107.39 -48.35 -57.85
CA LYS A 386 -108.36 -47.78 -58.80
C LYS A 386 -108.29 -48.37 -60.21
N ASP A 387 -107.24 -49.09 -60.60
CA ASP A 387 -106.98 -49.37 -62.02
C ASP A 387 -106.53 -50.81 -62.37
N ALA A 388 -107.03 -51.87 -61.74
CA ALA A 388 -106.74 -53.24 -62.21
C ALA A 388 -107.85 -54.26 -61.96
N ALA A 389 -108.64 -54.51 -63.02
CA ALA A 389 -109.00 -55.84 -63.56
C ALA A 389 -110.47 -55.95 -64.02
N GLU A 390 -110.80 -55.23 -65.11
CA GLU A 390 -111.61 -55.79 -66.21
C GLU A 390 -110.72 -56.73 -67.04
N ASN A 391 -111.32 -57.80 -67.60
CA ASN A 391 -110.81 -58.82 -68.54
C ASN A 391 -110.03 -60.00 -67.92
N CYS A 392 -110.41 -61.28 -68.02
CA CYS A 392 -111.44 -62.00 -68.80
C CYS A 392 -111.84 -63.29 -68.05
N ASP A 393 -113.11 -63.70 -68.16
CA ASP A 393 -113.57 -65.10 -68.19
C ASP A 393 -114.90 -65.10 -68.94
N GLU A 394 -114.90 -65.56 -70.20
CA GLU A 394 -116.07 -66.11 -70.86
C GLU A 394 -115.74 -67.58 -71.17
N GLU A 395 -116.64 -68.50 -70.82
CA GLU A 395 -117.35 -69.26 -71.85
C GLU A 395 -118.36 -70.25 -71.22
N THR A 396 -119.55 -70.26 -71.80
CA THR A 396 -120.26 -71.49 -72.19
C THR A 396 -120.27 -72.67 -71.20
N CYS A 397 -121.40 -72.75 -70.48
CA CYS A 397 -121.99 -73.85 -69.71
C CYS A 397 -121.40 -74.22 -68.34
#